data_AF-A0AB34H7D7-F1
#
_entry.id   AF-A0AB34H7D7-F1
#
_cell.length_a   1.000
_cell.length_b   1.000
_cell.length_c   1.000
_cell.angle_alpha   90.00
_cell.angle_beta   90.00
_cell.angle_gamma   90.00
#
_symmetry.space_group_name_H-M   'P 1'
#
loop_
_entity.id
_entity.type
_entity.pdbx_description
1 polymer ?
#
loop_
_entity_poly.entity_id
_entity_poly.type
_entity_poly.pdbx_seq_one_letter_code
_entity_poly.pdbx_strand_id
1 'polypeptide(L)'
;MGTLVSGKEMPRHVREGQHTVIAYLYDIRTGFQQFLRRPDHKQDFVSQWQADFNSLPDDLWDDEETKAELHQRVNDLRDRLWDICDARKEEAEQERLAIINESWLQDSMGIAMNHFFSLMQRRT
;
A
#
# COMPACT_ATOMS: atom_id res chain seq x y z
N MET A 1 35.52 16.50 11.07
CA MET A 1 36.61 15.59 11.49
C MET A 1 36.20 14.19 11.04
N GLY A 2 36.62 13.80 9.83
CA GLY A 2 36.16 12.55 9.19
C GLY A 2 36.96 11.37 9.72
N THR A 3 36.30 10.44 10.39
CA THR A 3 36.93 9.20 10.86
C THR A 3 37.35 8.40 9.62
N LEU A 4 38.67 8.31 9.40
CA LEU A 4 39.27 7.50 8.35
C LEU A 4 38.96 6.03 8.61
N VAL A 5 37.96 5.49 7.91
CA VAL A 5 37.68 4.05 7.91
C VAL A 5 38.92 3.32 7.39
N SER A 6 39.45 2.42 8.21
CA SER A 6 40.62 1.60 7.91
C SER A 6 40.34 0.70 6.71
N GLY A 7 41.30 0.54 5.80
CA GLY A 7 41.11 -0.25 4.56
C GLY A 7 40.67 -1.70 4.79
N LYS A 8 40.88 -2.25 5.99
CA LYS A 8 40.41 -3.59 6.40
C LYS A 8 38.93 -3.65 6.79
N GLU A 9 38.33 -2.54 7.19
CA GLU A 9 36.91 -2.47 7.61
C GLU A 9 35.96 -2.21 6.44
N MET A 10 36.49 -1.74 5.30
CA MET A 10 35.69 -1.40 4.12
C MET A 10 34.89 -2.58 3.52
N PRO A 11 35.41 -3.82 3.38
CA PRO A 11 34.61 -4.96 2.91
C PRO A 11 33.49 -5.33 3.87
N ARG A 12 33.68 -5.05 5.17
CA ARG A 12 32.65 -5.27 6.19
C ARG A 12 31.51 -4.26 6.02
N HIS A 13 31.80 -2.98 5.82
CA HIS A 13 30.79 -1.97 5.55
C HIS A 13 29.97 -2.22 4.27
N VAL A 14 30.61 -2.72 3.20
CA VAL A 14 29.89 -3.10 1.98
C VAL A 14 28.90 -4.25 2.26
N ARG A 15 29.31 -5.28 3.01
CA ARG A 15 28.42 -6.38 3.39
C ARG A 15 27.30 -5.93 4.34
N GLU A 16 27.61 -5.12 5.34
CA GLU A 16 26.62 -4.55 6.25
C GLU A 16 25.58 -3.71 5.47
N GLY A 17 26.03 -2.88 4.53
CA GLY A 17 25.14 -2.14 3.63
C GLY A 17 24.23 -3.04 2.78
N GLN A 18 24.75 -4.14 2.24
CA GLN A 18 23.93 -5.13 1.51
C GLN A 18 22.83 -5.74 2.40
N HIS A 19 23.17 -6.13 3.64
CA HIS A 19 22.19 -6.67 4.58
C HIS A 19 21.09 -5.64 4.91
N THR A 20 21.48 -4.38 5.13
CA THR A 20 20.54 -3.28 5.39
C THR A 20 19.57 -3.06 4.23
N VAL A 21 20.06 -3.03 2.99
CA VAL A 21 19.20 -2.87 1.79
C VAL A 21 18.23 -4.04 1.65
N ILE A 22 18.69 -5.27 1.83
CA ILE A 22 17.82 -6.46 1.72
C ILE A 22 16.73 -6.44 2.80
N ALA A 23 17.08 -6.12 4.04
CA ALA A 23 16.13 -6.01 5.14
C ALA A 23 15.06 -4.94 4.86
N TYR A 24 15.49 -3.74 4.45
CA TYR A 24 14.57 -2.66 4.09
C TYR A 24 13.61 -3.03 2.96
N LEU A 25 14.11 -3.66 1.89
CA LEU A 25 13.26 -4.11 0.78
C LEU A 25 12.25 -5.17 1.22
N TYR A 26 12.63 -6.05 2.15
CA TYR A 26 11.72 -7.01 2.75
C TYR A 26 10.63 -6.31 3.57
N ASP A 27 11.01 -5.37 4.43
CA ASP A 27 10.10 -4.64 5.31
C ASP A 27 9.08 -3.83 4.51
N ILE A 28 9.52 -3.09 3.49
CA ILE A 28 8.61 -2.35 2.61
C ILE A 28 7.67 -3.28 1.87
N ARG A 29 8.20 -4.35 1.27
CA ARG A 29 7.37 -5.29 0.52
C ARG A 29 6.30 -5.89 1.42
N THR A 30 6.68 -6.32 2.62
CA THR A 30 5.74 -6.96 3.54
C THR A 30 4.75 -5.94 4.13
N GLY A 31 5.20 -4.74 4.48
CA GLY A 31 4.35 -3.63 4.92
C GLY A 31 3.30 -3.25 3.87
N PHE A 32 3.73 -3.03 2.62
CA PHE A 32 2.82 -2.72 1.53
C PHE A 32 1.84 -3.87 1.24
N GLN A 33 2.30 -5.13 1.28
CA GLN A 33 1.41 -6.29 1.14
C GLN A 33 0.36 -6.37 2.25
N GLN A 34 0.73 -6.08 3.49
CA GLN A 34 -0.21 -6.02 4.61
C GLN A 34 -1.21 -4.87 4.43
N PHE A 35 -0.72 -3.69 4.02
CA PHE A 35 -1.56 -2.55 3.72
C PHE A 35 -2.62 -2.88 2.67
N LEU A 36 -2.26 -3.51 1.55
CA LEU A 36 -3.21 -3.90 0.50
C LEU A 36 -4.25 -4.92 0.98
N ARG A 37 -3.88 -5.79 1.93
CA ARG A 37 -4.75 -6.84 2.49
C ARG A 37 -5.64 -6.36 3.62
N ARG A 38 -5.53 -5.10 4.05
CA ARG A 38 -6.37 -4.53 5.11
C ARG A 38 -7.86 -4.76 4.79
N PRO A 39 -8.70 -5.10 5.77
CA PRO A 39 -10.13 -5.32 5.53
C PRO A 39 -10.81 -4.05 4.99
N ASP A 40 -11.99 -4.22 4.39
CA ASP A 40 -12.89 -3.12 4.00
C ASP A 40 -14.31 -3.36 4.54
N HIS A 41 -15.16 -2.35 4.40
CA HIS A 41 -16.53 -2.33 4.92
C HIS A 41 -17.58 -2.59 3.83
N LYS A 42 -17.21 -3.06 2.63
CA LYS A 42 -18.19 -3.31 1.55
C LYS A 42 -19.24 -4.34 1.96
N GLN A 43 -18.80 -5.39 2.67
CA GLN A 43 -19.68 -6.47 3.08
C GLN A 43 -20.78 -5.99 4.05
N ASP A 44 -20.50 -4.99 4.89
CA ASP A 44 -21.48 -4.44 5.83
C ASP A 44 -22.66 -3.83 5.06
N PHE A 45 -22.39 -3.08 3.99
CA PHE A 45 -23.42 -2.49 3.14
C PHE A 45 -24.23 -3.52 2.35
N VAL A 46 -23.56 -4.54 1.81
CA VAL A 46 -24.23 -5.63 1.10
C VAL A 46 -25.15 -6.41 2.06
N SER A 47 -24.67 -6.69 3.26
CA SER A 47 -25.43 -7.45 4.26
C SER A 47 -26.65 -6.67 4.73
N GLN A 48 -26.51 -5.36 4.95
CA GLN A 48 -27.62 -4.48 5.31
C GLN A 48 -28.67 -4.43 4.19
N TRP A 49 -28.25 -4.15 2.96
CA TRP A 49 -29.17 -4.11 1.81
C TRP A 49 -29.91 -5.43 1.62
N GLN A 50 -29.21 -6.56 1.75
CA GLN A 50 -29.81 -7.89 1.64
C GLN A 50 -30.85 -8.12 2.75
N ALA A 51 -30.54 -7.72 3.99
CA ALA A 51 -31.49 -7.84 5.10
C ALA A 51 -32.75 -7.01 4.83
N ASP A 52 -32.59 -5.76 4.37
CA ASP A 52 -33.70 -4.87 4.06
C ASP A 52 -34.57 -5.43 2.92
N PHE A 53 -33.94 -5.89 1.84
CA PHE A 53 -34.64 -6.49 0.69
C PHE A 53 -35.42 -7.75 1.06
N ASN A 54 -34.82 -8.64 1.86
CA ASN A 54 -35.47 -9.88 2.30
C ASN A 54 -36.53 -9.67 3.39
N SER A 55 -36.59 -8.47 3.97
CA SER A 55 -37.60 -8.10 4.98
C SER A 55 -38.88 -7.54 4.37
N LEU A 56 -38.93 -7.36 3.05
CA LEU A 56 -40.07 -6.77 2.36
C LEU A 56 -41.33 -7.65 2.47
N PRO A 57 -42.47 -7.07 2.84
CA PRO A 57 -43.76 -7.76 2.81
C PRO A 57 -44.13 -8.27 1.42
N ASP A 58 -44.72 -9.47 1.36
CA ASP A 58 -45.07 -10.14 0.10
C ASP A 58 -46.09 -9.34 -0.75
N ASP A 59 -46.94 -8.55 -0.11
CA ASP A 59 -47.97 -7.73 -0.75
C ASP A 59 -47.43 -6.49 -1.48
N LEU A 60 -46.19 -6.08 -1.19
CA LEU A 60 -45.58 -4.91 -1.81
C LEU A 60 -44.83 -5.22 -3.11
N TRP A 61 -44.64 -6.50 -3.47
CA TRP A 61 -43.90 -6.87 -4.68
C TRP A 61 -44.57 -6.46 -5.99
N ASP A 62 -45.90 -6.31 -5.98
CA ASP A 62 -46.65 -5.90 -7.17
C ASP A 62 -46.74 -4.37 -7.32
N ASP A 63 -46.40 -3.62 -6.27
CA ASP A 63 -46.45 -2.17 -6.27
C ASP A 63 -45.29 -1.54 -7.07
N GLU A 64 -45.62 -0.72 -8.06
CA GLU A 64 -44.64 -0.11 -8.96
C GLU A 64 -43.77 0.94 -8.26
N GLU A 65 -44.30 1.65 -7.26
CA GLU A 65 -43.53 2.60 -6.46
C GLU A 65 -42.46 1.87 -5.63
N THR A 66 -42.84 0.77 -4.98
CA THR A 66 -41.92 -0.11 -4.25
C THR A 66 -40.81 -0.62 -5.17
N LYS A 67 -41.15 -1.13 -6.37
CA LYS A 67 -40.13 -1.58 -7.34
C LYS A 67 -39.17 -0.47 -7.74
N ALA A 68 -39.69 0.73 -8.00
CA ALA A 68 -38.86 1.89 -8.34
C ALA A 68 -37.89 2.25 -7.20
N GLU A 69 -38.36 2.20 -5.95
CA GLU A 69 -37.52 2.41 -4.78
C GLU A 69 -36.42 1.33 -4.65
N LEU A 70 -36.76 0.06 -4.84
CA LEU A 70 -35.76 -1.03 -4.79
C LEU A 70 -34.69 -0.88 -5.87
N HIS A 71 -35.08 -0.46 -7.07
CA HIS A 71 -34.14 -0.12 -8.14
C HIS A 71 -33.22 1.04 -7.76
N GLN A 72 -33.75 2.06 -7.10
CA GLN A 72 -32.92 3.16 -6.61
C GLN A 72 -31.95 2.68 -5.52
N ARG A 73 -32.42 1.94 -4.52
CA ARG A 73 -31.59 1.43 -3.42
C ARG A 73 -30.43 0.56 -3.90
N VAL A 74 -30.63 -0.29 -4.92
CA VAL A 74 -29.55 -1.10 -5.49
C VAL A 74 -28.56 -0.27 -6.32
N ASN A 75 -29.03 0.78 -7.00
CA ASN A 75 -28.13 1.72 -7.68
C ASN A 75 -27.28 2.50 -6.68
N ASP A 76 -27.89 3.00 -5.60
CA ASP A 76 -27.18 3.70 -4.53
C ASP A 76 -26.14 2.78 -3.85
N LEU A 77 -26.49 1.50 -3.63
CA LEU A 77 -25.53 0.50 -3.15
C LEU A 77 -24.36 0.33 -4.12
N ARG A 78 -24.63 0.19 -5.42
CA ARG A 78 -23.58 0.05 -6.45
C ARG A 78 -22.61 1.24 -6.39
N ASP A 79 -23.14 2.46 -6.39
CA ASP A 79 -22.34 3.68 -6.43
C ASP A 79 -21.48 3.78 -5.15
N ARG A 80 -22.06 3.48 -3.99
CA ARG A 80 -21.31 3.42 -2.72
C ARG A 80 -20.20 2.37 -2.70
N LEU A 81 -20.46 1.19 -3.26
CA LEU A 81 -19.44 0.13 -3.36
C LEU A 81 -18.31 0.53 -4.31
N TRP A 82 -18.65 1.25 -5.38
CA TRP A 82 -17.69 1.80 -6.32
C TRP A 82 -16.77 2.83 -5.64
N ASP A 83 -17.34 3.79 -4.91
CA ASP A 83 -16.58 4.81 -4.17
C ASP A 83 -15.57 4.18 -3.19
N ILE A 84 -15.97 3.11 -2.49
CA ILE A 84 -15.06 2.38 -1.57
C ILE A 84 -13.89 1.74 -2.34
N CYS A 85 -14.15 1.17 -3.52
CA CYS A 85 -13.11 0.58 -4.35
C CYS A 85 -12.15 1.64 -4.88
N ASP A 86 -12.68 2.77 -5.35
CA ASP A 86 -11.88 3.88 -5.88
C ASP A 86 -11.03 4.54 -4.78
N ALA A 87 -11.61 4.83 -3.61
CA ALA A 87 -10.87 5.36 -2.47
C ALA A 87 -9.73 4.42 -2.04
N ARG A 88 -9.99 3.11 -1.96
CA ARG A 88 -8.94 2.13 -1.60
C ARG A 88 -7.82 2.05 -2.63
N LYS A 89 -8.16 2.19 -3.90
CA LYS A 89 -7.19 2.23 -5.00
C LYS A 89 -6.34 3.49 -4.92
N GLU A 90 -6.95 4.64 -4.64
CA GLU A 90 -6.25 5.91 -4.44
C GLU A 90 -5.30 5.83 -3.24
N GLU A 91 -5.77 5.36 -2.09
CA GLU A 91 -4.93 5.14 -0.90
C GLU A 91 -3.74 4.21 -1.18
N ALA A 92 -3.94 3.13 -1.95
CA ALA A 92 -2.88 2.22 -2.36
C ALA A 92 -1.84 2.89 -3.27
N GLU A 93 -2.26 3.77 -4.16
CA GLU A 93 -1.35 4.52 -5.02
C GLU A 93 -0.60 5.59 -4.22
N GLN A 94 -1.26 6.27 -3.29
CA GLN A 94 -0.62 7.23 -2.40
C GLN A 94 0.47 6.58 -1.54
N GLU A 95 0.18 5.43 -0.93
CA GLU A 95 1.16 4.66 -0.16
C GLU A 95 2.34 4.22 -1.05
N ARG A 96 2.06 3.75 -2.26
CA ARG A 96 3.10 3.38 -3.24
C ARG A 96 4.01 4.57 -3.57
N LEU A 97 3.42 5.75 -3.78
CA LEU A 97 4.17 6.97 -4.07
C LEU A 97 4.97 7.45 -2.85
N ALA A 98 4.43 7.32 -1.63
CA ALA A 98 5.16 7.64 -0.40
C ALA A 98 6.42 6.78 -0.26
N ILE A 99 6.31 5.47 -0.47
CA ILE A 99 7.45 4.54 -0.48
C ILE A 99 8.50 4.92 -1.54
N ILE A 100 8.07 5.33 -2.74
CA ILE A 100 8.98 5.74 -3.82
C ILE A 100 9.70 7.05 -3.45
N ASN A 101 8.99 7.99 -2.83
CA ASN A 101 9.48 9.32 -2.52
C ASN A 101 10.28 9.41 -1.20
N GLU A 102 10.33 8.34 -0.41
CA GLU A 102 11.10 8.31 0.84
C GLU A 102 12.62 8.42 0.60
N SER A 103 13.09 8.32 -0.65
CA SER A 103 14.48 8.47 -1.13
C SER A 103 15.55 7.62 -0.43
N TRP A 104 15.19 6.82 0.58
CA TRP A 104 16.10 6.04 1.40
C TRP A 104 17.00 5.11 0.59
N LEU A 105 16.46 4.48 -0.47
CA LEU A 105 17.24 3.60 -1.33
C LEU A 105 18.28 4.40 -2.14
N GLN A 106 17.91 5.58 -2.63
CA GLN A 106 18.81 6.47 -3.36
C GLN A 106 19.94 6.96 -2.45
N ASP A 107 19.61 7.36 -1.23
CA ASP A 107 20.59 7.81 -0.23
C ASP A 107 21.54 6.68 0.16
N SER A 108 21.00 5.48 0.41
CA SER A 108 21.77 4.28 0.72
C SER A 108 22.73 3.90 -0.42
N MET A 109 22.29 4.01 -1.68
CA MET A 109 23.15 3.81 -2.85
C MET A 109 24.24 4.88 -2.97
N GLY A 110 23.93 6.14 -2.68
CA GLY A 110 24.90 7.23 -2.66
C GLY A 110 26.02 7.01 -1.64
N ILE A 111 25.67 6.59 -0.43
CA ILE A 111 26.64 6.22 0.63
C ILE A 111 27.52 5.05 0.15
N ALA A 112 26.93 4.01 -0.41
CA ALA A 112 27.67 2.86 -0.93
C ALA A 112 28.63 3.25 -2.07
N MET A 113 28.20 4.11 -3.01
CA MET A 113 29.06 4.65 -4.08
C MET A 113 30.22 5.46 -3.52
N ASN A 114 29.99 6.31 -2.51
CA ASN A 114 31.06 7.08 -1.87
C ASN A 114 32.12 6.17 -1.22
N HIS A 115 31.70 5.08 -0.58
CA HIS A 115 32.63 4.07 -0.06
C HIS A 115 33.43 3.40 -1.19
N PHE A 116 32.78 3.08 -2.32
CA PHE A 116 33.46 2.51 -3.49
C PHE A 116 34.47 3.49 -4.11
N PHE A 117 34.12 4.76 -4.30
CA PHE A 117 35.06 5.77 -4.81
C PHE A 117 36.26 5.97 -3.88
N SER A 118 36.03 5.96 -2.56
CA SER A 118 37.10 6.04 -1.56
C SER A 118 38.06 4.83 -1.66
N LEU A 119 37.55 3.65 -2.00
CA LEU A 119 38.39 2.46 -2.26
C LEU A 119 39.24 2.61 -3.52
N MET A 120 38.65 3.17 -4.58
CA MET A 120 39.33 3.37 -5.86
C MET A 120 40.43 4.44 -5.76
N GLN A 121 40.15 5.57 -5.11
CA GLN A 121 41.12 6.66 -4.94
C GLN A 121 42.31 6.29 -4.04
N ARG A 122 42.11 5.43 -3.02
CA ARG A 122 43.22 4.98 -2.16
C ARG A 122 44.19 4.00 -2.88
N ARG A 123 43.84 3.53 -4.08
CA ARG A 123 44.67 2.62 -4.89
C ARG A 123 45.47 3.33 -6.00
N THR A 124 45.30 4.65 -6.17
CA THR A 124 46.12 5.53 -7.02
C THR A 124 47.00 6.43 -6.17
#